data_AF-C3YD82-F1
#
_entry.id   AF-C3YD82-F1
#
_cell.length_a   1.000
_cell.length_b   1.000
_cell.length_c   1.000
_cell.angle_alpha   90.00
_cell.angle_beta   90.00
_cell.angle_gamma   90.00
#
_symmetry.space_group_name_H-M   'P 1'
#
loop_
_entity.id
_entity.type
_entity.pdbx_description
1 polymer ?
#
loop_
_entity_poly.entity_id
_entity_poly.type
_entity_poly.pdbx_seq_one_letter_code
_entity_poly.pdbx_strand_id
1 'polypeptide(L)' 'MAGSRLEKFGTIFTRVRDLIRGGVMKYEERPLWYDVYAAFPPRDPPLAERSYDIKPVRRILYPEDKIRA' A
#
# COMPACT_ATOMS: atom_id res chain seq x y z
N MET A 1 -23.36 -1.72 8.92
CA MET A 1 -21.94 -1.27 8.90
C MET A 1 -21.81 -0.05 8.02
N ALA A 2 -21.47 1.10 8.58
CA ALA A 2 -21.14 2.29 7.78
C ALA A 2 -19.69 2.16 7.29
N GLY A 3 -19.48 2.10 5.97
CA GLY A 3 -18.15 2.02 5.37
C GLY A 3 -17.83 3.29 4.57
N SER A 4 -16.59 3.77 4.63
CA SER A 4 -16.13 4.89 3.81
C SER A 4 -15.76 4.42 2.40
N ARG A 5 -16.44 4.99 1.39
CA ARG A 5 -16.23 4.70 -0.05
C ARG A 5 -15.26 5.67 -0.74
N LEU A 6 -14.61 6.56 0.00
CA LEU A 6 -13.68 7.55 -0.56
C LEU A 6 -12.35 6.90 -0.95
N GLU A 7 -12.20 6.52 -2.22
CA GLU A 7 -11.04 5.80 -2.73
C GLU A 7 -9.80 6.69 -2.91
N LYS A 8 -9.99 7.98 -3.20
CA LYS A 8 -8.90 8.94 -3.40
C LYS A 8 -8.30 9.50 -2.11
N PHE A 9 -8.99 9.34 -0.98
CA PHE A 9 -8.61 9.96 0.28
C PHE A 9 -7.95 8.96 1.23
N GLY A 10 -6.62 9.08 1.38
CA GLY A 10 -5.82 8.18 2.20
C GLY A 10 -5.82 6.74 1.70
N THR A 11 -5.65 5.78 2.61
CA THR A 11 -5.65 4.34 2.31
C THR A 11 -6.86 3.66 2.92
N ILE A 12 -7.15 2.42 2.51
CA ILE A 12 -8.18 1.60 3.19
C ILE A 12 -7.85 1.41 4.68
N PHE A 13 -6.56 1.29 5.02
CA PHE A 13 -6.11 1.10 6.39
C PHE A 13 -6.40 2.33 7.25
N THR A 14 -5.99 3.52 6.79
CA THR A 14 -6.23 4.76 7.54
C THR A 14 -7.71 5.04 7.71
N ARG A 15 -8.53 4.78 6.68
CA ARG A 15 -9.99 4.93 6.77
C ARG A 15 -10.62 4.02 7.81
N VAL A 16 -10.26 2.73 7.82
CA VAL A 16 -10.77 1.79 8.84
C VAL A 16 -10.29 2.17 10.23
N ARG A 17 -9.00 2.51 10.38
CA ARG A 17 -8.42 2.96 11.65
C ARG A 17 -9.18 4.17 12.20
N ASP A 18 -9.48 5.15 11.35
CA ASP A 18 -10.12 6.40 11.77
C ASP A 18 -11.62 6.19 12.06
N LEU A 19 -12.30 5.29 11.35
CA LEU A 19 -13.66 4.85 11.71
C LEU A 19 -13.70 4.19 13.09
N ILE A 20 -12.69 3.37 13.41
CA ILE A 20 -12.58 2.73 14.72
C ILE A 20 -12.29 3.78 15.81
N ARG A 21 -11.31 4.66 15.58
CA ARG A 21 -10.97 5.74 16.52
C ARG A 21 -12.12 6.71 16.76
N GLY A 22 -12.93 6.98 15.73
CA GLY A 22 -14.11 7.82 15.81
C GLY A 22 -15.34 7.14 16.43
N GLY A 23 -15.24 5.86 16.83
CA GLY A 23 -16.33 5.10 17.43
C GLY A 23 -17.45 4.71 16.46
N VAL A 24 -17.28 4.98 15.16
CA VAL A 24 -18.25 4.62 14.10
C VAL A 24 -18.22 3.11 13.83
N MET A 25 -17.05 2.48 14.00
CA MET A 25 -16.83 1.05 13.91
C MET A 25 -16.31 0.53 15.25
N LYS A 26 -16.86 -0.57 15.75
CA LYS A 26 -16.31 -1.23 16.94
C LYS A 26 -14.98 -1.91 16.60
N TYR A 27 -14.05 -1.95 17.54
CA TYR A 27 -12.75 -2.59 17.29
C TYR A 27 -12.89 -4.09 16.98
N GLU A 28 -13.89 -4.76 17.56
CA GLU A 28 -14.21 -6.17 17.35
C GLU A 28 -14.79 -6.45 15.94
N GLU A 29 -15.35 -5.43 15.30
CA GLU A 29 -15.92 -5.51 13.94
C GLU A 29 -14.88 -5.17 12.85
N ARG A 30 -13.62 -4.96 13.24
CA ARG A 30 -12.56 -4.65 12.28
C ARG A 30 -12.40 -5.81 11.27
N PRO A 31 -12.09 -5.50 10.01
CA PRO A 31 -11.84 -6.53 9.00
C PRO A 31 -10.67 -7.44 9.39
N LEU A 32 -10.75 -8.72 9.01
CA LEU A 32 -9.72 -9.71 9.33
C LEU A 32 -8.31 -9.32 8.84
N TRP A 33 -8.21 -8.60 7.72
CA TRP A 33 -6.94 -8.12 7.19
C TRP A 33 -6.31 -6.99 8.02
N TYR A 34 -7.07 -6.29 8.88
CA TYR A 34 -6.62 -5.10 9.59
C TYR A 34 -5.40 -5.39 10.46
N ASP A 35 -5.43 -6.50 11.21
CA ASP A 35 -4.34 -6.88 12.11
C ASP A 35 -3.09 -7.30 11.34
N VAL A 36 -3.26 -7.96 10.19
CA VAL A 36 -2.15 -8.32 9.30
C VAL A 36 -1.46 -7.07 8.77
N TYR A 37 -2.24 -6.08 8.30
CA TYR A 37 -1.69 -4.81 7.82
C TYR A 37 -1.01 -4.02 8.95
N ALA A 38 -1.59 -4.01 10.15
CA ALA A 38 -1.04 -3.31 11.30
C ALA A 38 0.29 -3.93 11.77
N ALA A 39 0.41 -5.26 11.74
CA ALA A 39 1.62 -5.98 12.10
C ALA A 39 2.71 -5.89 11.02
N PHE A 40 2.32 -5.95 9.74
CA PHE A 40 3.24 -5.99 8.60
C PHE A 40 2.83 -4.92 7.57
N PRO A 41 3.05 -3.63 7.87
CA PRO A 41 2.68 -2.57 6.94
C PRO A 41 3.53 -2.66 5.67
N PRO A 42 2.97 -2.32 4.49
CA PRO A 42 3.75 -2.23 3.27
C PRO A 42 4.80 -1.11 3.42
N ARG A 43 5.92 -1.26 2.71
CA ARG A 43 6.97 -0.22 2.67
C ARG A 43 6.42 1.13 2.22
N ASP A 44 5.55 1.11 1.22
CA ASP A 44 4.92 2.30 0.67
C ASP A 44 3.39 2.14 0.72
N PRO A 45 2.65 3.12 1.28
CA PRO A 45 1.20 3.03 1.37
C PRO A 45 0.53 3.11 -0.02
N PRO A 46 -0.59 2.40 -0.23
CA PRO A 46 -1.32 2.41 -1.50
C PRO A 46 -2.16 3.69 -1.66
N LEU A 47 -1.49 4.81 -1.89
CA LEU A 47 -2.13 6.10 -2.14
C LEU A 47 -2.62 6.18 -3.59
N ALA A 48 -3.82 6.77 -3.78
CA ALA A 48 -4.40 6.94 -5.11
C ALA A 48 -3.57 7.85 -6.03
N GLU A 49 -2.87 8.83 -5.45
CA GLU A 49 -2.03 9.80 -6.19
C GLU A 49 -0.63 9.28 -6.51
N ARG A 50 -0.33 8.01 -6.20
CA ARG A 50 1.00 7.46 -6.42
C ARG A 50 1.31 7.37 -7.92
N SER A 51 2.09 8.33 -8.42
CA SER A 51 2.67 8.28 -9.76
C SER A 51 3.78 7.24 -9.82
N TYR A 52 3.78 6.41 -10.87
CA TYR A 52 4.86 5.51 -11.17
C TYR A 52 5.70 6.10 -12.31
N ASP A 53 6.93 6.53 -12.00
CA ASP A 53 7.91 6.84 -13.02
C ASP A 53 8.32 5.53 -13.72
N ILE A 54 7.76 5.27 -14.90
CA ILE A 54 8.20 4.16 -15.76
C ILE A 54 9.55 4.57 -16.37
N LYS A 55 10.63 4.31 -15.62
CA LYS A 55 11.98 4.48 -16.14
C LYS A 55 12.33 3.28 -17.02
N PRO A 56 12.96 3.47 -18.18
CA PRO A 56 13.41 2.36 -19.00
C PRO A 56 14.40 1.51 -18.21
N VAL A 57 14.14 0.21 -18.14
CA VAL A 57 15.04 -0.75 -17.49
C VAL A 57 16.33 -0.80 -18.30
N ARG A 58 17.45 -0.45 -17.65
CA ARG A 58 18.76 -0.49 -18.29
C ARG A 58 19.21 -1.94 -18.48
N ARG A 59 19.89 -2.21 -19.59
CA ARG A 59 20.59 -3.49 -19.76
C ARG A 59 21.70 -3.60 -18.72
N ILE A 60 21.80 -4.77 -18.10
CA ILE A 60 22.88 -5.11 -17.19
C ILE A 60 23.98 -5.70 -18.07
N LEU A 61 25.09 -4.97 -18.21
CA LEU A 61 26.25 -5.39 -18.97
C LEU A 61 27.44 -5.50 -18.01
N TYR A 62 28.16 -6.60 -18.09
CA TYR A 62 29.34 -6.86 -17.29
C TYR A 62 30.62 -6.66 -18.11
N PRO A 63 31.77 -6.34 -17.49
CA PRO A 63 33.04 -6.26 -18.19
C PRO A 63 33.39 -7.53 -18.98
N GLU A 64 33.01 -8.70 -18.46
CA GLU A 64 33.24 -10.01 -19.07
C GLU A 64 32.42 -10.24 -20.34
N ASP A 65 31.29 -9.54 -20.51
CA ASP A 65 30.46 -9.64 -21.72
C ASP A 65 31.23 -9.18 -22.96
N LYS A 66 32.26 -8.34 -22.81
CA LYS A 66 33.16 -7.95 -23.90
C LYS A 66 34.06 -9.08 -24.38
N ILE A 67 34.41 -10.01 -23.48
CA ILE A 67 35.34 -11.11 -23.74
C ILE A 67 34.59 -12.33 -24.30
N ARG A 68 33.32 -12.50 -23.90
CA ARG A 68 32.47 -13.66 -24.27
C ARG A 68 31.61 -13.46 -25.52
N ALA A 69 31.60 -12.24 -26.09
CA ALA A 69 30.80 -11.88 -27.27
C ALA A 69 31.32 -12.52 -28.56
#